data_AF-A0A524GGQ5-F1
#
_entry.id   AF-A0A524GGQ5-F1
#
_cell.length_a   1.000
_cell.length_b   1.000
_cell.length_c   1.000
_cell.angle_alpha   90.00
_cell.angle_beta   90.00
_cell.angle_gamma   90.00
#
_symmetry.space_group_name_H-M   'P 1'
#
loop_
_entity.id
_entity.type
_entity.pdbx_description
1 polymer ?
#
loop_
_entity_poly.entity_id
_entity_poly.type
_entity_poly.pdbx_seq_one_letter_code
_entity_poly.pdbx_strand_id
1 'polypeptide(L)'
;MSENEGHDISGLEHSLGYHFLDKKILMEAITHRSFYHENPGKADAYNERLEFLGDSVLGFVVVEYLFLSDRQLTESVMAKTKSYLVKESVLSEIALSLS
;
A
#
# COMPACT_ATOMS: atom_id res chain seq x y z
N MET A 1 -25.98 -15.65 -8.64
CA MET A 1 -25.16 -14.84 -9.58
C MET A 1 -25.44 -13.40 -9.24
N SER A 2 -24.71 -12.86 -8.26
CA SER A 2 -24.88 -11.48 -7.82
C SER A 2 -23.94 -10.63 -8.67
N GLU A 3 -24.52 -9.69 -9.40
CA GLU A 3 -23.79 -8.73 -10.20
C GLU A 3 -22.82 -7.95 -9.30
N ASN A 4 -21.53 -8.01 -9.66
CA ASN A 4 -20.47 -7.26 -9.02
C ASN A 4 -20.76 -5.78 -9.33
N GLU A 5 -21.28 -5.00 -8.38
CA GLU A 5 -21.20 -3.53 -8.44
C GLU A 5 -19.72 -3.18 -8.40
N GLY A 6 -19.08 -3.27 -9.56
CA GLY A 6 -17.64 -3.11 -9.71
C GLY A 6 -17.28 -1.68 -9.39
N HIS A 7 -16.68 -1.47 -8.21
CA HIS A 7 -15.92 -0.25 -7.96
C HIS A 7 -14.97 -0.06 -9.15
N ASP A 8 -15.09 1.09 -9.83
CA ASP A 8 -14.21 1.42 -10.95
C ASP A 8 -12.81 1.71 -10.41
N ILE A 9 -11.99 0.66 -10.37
CA ILE A 9 -10.59 0.68 -9.95
C ILE A 9 -9.65 1.10 -11.10
N SER A 10 -10.17 1.32 -12.30
CA SER A 10 -9.37 1.61 -13.50
C SER A 10 -8.60 2.92 -13.34
N GLY A 11 -9.22 3.92 -12.69
CA GLY A 11 -8.56 5.19 -12.38
C GLY A 11 -7.34 5.00 -11.47
N LEU A 12 -7.48 4.19 -10.42
CA LEU A 12 -6.38 3.92 -9.49
C LEU A 12 -5.25 3.12 -10.15
N GLU A 13 -5.57 2.13 -10.98
CA GLU A 13 -4.55 1.40 -11.76
C GLU A 13 -3.77 2.32 -12.70
N HIS A 14 -4.46 3.29 -13.31
CA HIS A 14 -3.82 4.29 -14.16
C HIS A 14 -2.89 5.19 -13.36
N SER A 15 -3.34 5.74 -12.22
CA SER A 15 -2.51 6.57 -11.33
C SER A 15 -1.30 5.81 -10.78
N LEU A 16 -1.46 4.52 -10.48
CA LEU A 16 -0.37 3.64 -10.03
C LEU A 16 0.60 3.26 -11.17
N GLY A 17 0.21 3.44 -12.43
CA GLY A 17 0.95 2.93 -13.58
C GLY A 17 1.07 1.40 -13.58
N TYR A 18 0.15 0.69 -12.92
CA TYR A 18 0.20 -0.75 -12.72
C TYR A 18 -1.17 -1.38 -12.90
N HIS A 19 -1.25 -2.36 -13.80
CA HIS A 19 -2.45 -3.17 -14.00
C HIS A 19 -2.35 -4.48 -13.23
N PHE A 20 -3.24 -4.67 -12.27
CA PHE A 20 -3.34 -5.90 -11.49
C PHE A 20 -3.87 -7.03 -12.36
N LEU A 21 -3.16 -8.16 -12.35
CA LEU A 21 -3.61 -9.42 -12.95
C LEU A 21 -4.87 -9.95 -12.25
N ASP A 22 -4.86 -9.91 -10.91
CA ASP A 22 -6.01 -10.23 -10.08
C ASP A 22 -6.54 -8.96 -9.41
N LYS A 23 -7.69 -8.48 -9.88
CA LYS A 23 -8.35 -7.28 -9.36
C LYS A 23 -8.78 -7.43 -7.90
N LYS A 24 -8.94 -8.65 -7.40
CA LYS A 24 -9.32 -8.90 -6.01
C LYS A 24 -8.25 -8.41 -5.03
N ILE A 25 -6.98 -8.47 -5.42
CA ILE A 25 -5.88 -7.96 -4.59
C ILE A 25 -6.03 -6.45 -4.40
N LEU A 26 -6.32 -5.70 -5.47
CA LEU A 26 -6.54 -4.25 -5.38
C LEU A 26 -7.79 -3.93 -4.55
N MET A 27 -8.88 -4.67 -4.75
CA MET A 27 -10.11 -4.51 -3.97
C MET A 27 -9.87 -4.77 -2.48
N GLU A 28 -9.14 -5.81 -2.10
CA GLU A 28 -8.75 -6.08 -0.71
C GLU A 28 -7.90 -4.95 -0.14
N ALA A 29 -6.91 -4.46 -0.91
CA ALA A 29 -6.00 -3.40 -0.48
C ALA A 29 -6.71 -2.07 -0.16
N ILE A 30 -7.75 -1.72 -0.93
CA ILE A 30 -8.55 -0.49 -0.71
C ILE A 30 -9.73 -0.70 0.25
N THR A 31 -9.96 -1.92 0.73
CA THR A 31 -11.06 -2.21 1.67
C THR A 31 -10.59 -2.07 3.11
N HIS A 32 -11.03 -1.00 3.77
CA HIS A 32 -10.78 -0.82 5.21
C HIS A 32 -11.64 -1.77 6.06
N ARG A 33 -11.09 -2.20 7.22
CA ARG A 33 -11.79 -3.08 8.18
C ARG A 33 -13.18 -2.60 8.57
N SER A 34 -13.38 -1.29 8.75
CA SER A 34 -14.69 -0.73 9.14
C SER A 34 -15.71 -0.96 8.03
N PHE A 35 -15.34 -0.70 6.78
CA PHE A 35 -16.23 -0.92 5.64
C PHE A 35 -16.65 -2.39 5.55
N TYR A 36 -15.69 -3.32 5.69
CA TYR A 36 -15.94 -4.76 5.67
C TYR A 36 -16.94 -5.19 6.76
N HIS A 37 -16.79 -4.70 7.99
CA HIS A 37 -17.67 -5.06 9.10
C HIS A 37 -19.05 -4.37 9.06
N GLU A 38 -19.12 -3.14 8.57
CA GLU A 38 -20.35 -2.37 8.46
C GLU A 38 -21.20 -2.77 7.24
N ASN A 39 -20.61 -3.41 6.23
CA ASN A 39 -21.28 -3.83 5.00
C ASN A 39 -21.15 -5.34 4.74
N PRO A 40 -21.84 -6.20 5.51
CA PRO A 40 -21.76 -7.65 5.33
C PRO A 40 -22.08 -8.08 3.90
N GLY A 41 -21.20 -8.87 3.29
CA GLY A 41 -21.37 -9.41 1.94
C GLY A 41 -20.98 -8.47 0.80
N LYS A 42 -20.49 -7.24 1.09
CA LYS A 42 -19.98 -6.32 0.04
C LYS A 42 -18.49 -6.46 -0.26
N ALA A 43 -17.72 -7.09 0.61
CA ALA A 43 -16.31 -7.37 0.40
C ALA A 43 -15.93 -8.74 0.96
N ASP A 44 -15.04 -9.44 0.27
CA ASP A 44 -14.58 -10.78 0.65
C ASP A 44 -13.48 -10.74 1.72
N ALA A 45 -12.70 -9.66 1.75
CA ALA A 45 -11.55 -9.46 2.64
C ALA A 45 -11.30 -7.96 2.87
N TYR A 46 -10.38 -7.64 3.76
CA TYR A 46 -9.96 -6.27 4.09
C TYR A 46 -8.43 -6.19 4.24
N ASN A 47 -7.90 -4.98 4.20
CA ASN A 47 -6.51 -4.70 3.90
C ASN A 47 -5.44 -5.11 4.93
N GLU A 48 -5.76 -5.43 6.20
CA GLU A 48 -4.74 -5.59 7.27
C GLU A 48 -3.66 -6.63 6.94
N ARG A 49 -4.00 -7.73 6.24
CA ARG A 49 -3.00 -8.75 5.84
C ARG A 49 -2.06 -8.23 4.75
N LEU A 50 -2.59 -7.49 3.79
CA LEU A 50 -1.80 -6.85 2.73
C LEU A 50 -0.97 -5.69 3.29
N GLU A 51 -1.51 -4.93 4.24
CA GLU A 51 -0.81 -3.88 4.97
C GLU A 51 0.41 -4.45 5.71
N PHE A 52 0.22 -5.53 6.47
CA PHE A 52 1.30 -6.21 7.18
C PHE A 52 2.44 -6.66 6.25
N LEU A 53 2.08 -7.24 5.10
CA LEU A 53 3.06 -7.63 4.08
C LEU A 53 3.73 -6.40 3.44
N GLY A 54 2.93 -5.39 3.09
CA GLY A 54 3.34 -4.18 2.43
C GLY A 54 4.35 -3.37 3.24
N ASP A 55 4.16 -3.26 4.56
CA ASP A 55 5.10 -2.58 5.46
C ASP A 55 6.48 -3.23 5.44
N SER A 56 6.53 -4.57 5.47
CA SER A 56 7.79 -5.32 5.38
C SER A 56 8.47 -5.15 4.02
N VAL A 57 7.71 -5.19 2.92
CA VAL A 57 8.23 -5.01 1.56
C VAL A 57 8.76 -3.60 1.37
N LEU A 58 7.97 -2.58 1.72
CA LEU A 58 8.37 -1.18 1.63
C LEU A 58 9.61 -0.91 2.50
N GLY A 59 9.61 -1.42 3.73
CA GLY A 59 10.74 -1.31 4.65
C GLY A 59 12.02 -1.93 4.08
N PHE A 60 11.93 -3.07 3.39
CA PHE A 60 13.06 -3.69 2.71
C PHE A 60 13.58 -2.84 1.56
N VAL A 61 12.70 -2.41 0.64
CA VAL A 61 13.07 -1.59 -0.53
C VAL A 61 13.73 -0.28 -0.11
N VAL A 62 13.21 0.39 0.92
CA VAL A 62 13.81 1.62 1.46
C VAL A 62 15.20 1.35 2.04
N VAL A 63 15.38 0.26 2.80
CA VAL A 63 16.69 -0.11 3.37
C VAL A 63 17.69 -0.47 2.28
N GLU A 64 17.28 -1.26 1.29
CA GLU A 64 18.12 -1.63 0.14
C GLU A 64 18.57 -0.38 -0.61
N TYR A 65 17.66 0.54 -0.91
CA TYR A 65 17.99 1.81 -1.56
C TYR A 65 18.99 2.63 -0.75
N LEU A 66 18.76 2.82 0.55
CA LEU A 66 19.67 3.58 1.41
C LEU A 66 21.06 2.94 1.47
N PHE A 67 21.12 1.61 1.63
CA PHE A 67 22.36 0.84 1.71
C PHE A 67 23.19 0.95 0.41
N LEU A 68 22.54 0.96 -0.75
CA LEU A 68 23.20 1.07 -2.05
C LEU A 68 23.51 2.51 -2.47
N SER A 69 22.81 3.50 -1.92
CA SER A 69 22.89 4.91 -2.36
C SER A 69 24.20 5.61 -1.99
N ASP A 70 24.67 5.45 -0.74
CA ASP A 70 25.88 6.10 -0.25
C ASP A 70 26.54 5.27 0.85
N ARG A 71 27.78 4.84 0.58
CA ARG A 71 28.60 4.03 1.51
C ARG A 71 29.03 4.78 2.77
N GLN A 72 28.88 6.10 2.83
CA GLN A 72 29.20 6.90 4.00
C GLN A 72 28.03 7.05 4.97
N LEU A 73 26.81 6.62 4.59
CA LEU A 73 25.67 6.64 5.50
C LEU A 73 25.90 5.68 6.66
N THR A 74 25.83 6.19 7.88
CA THR A 74 25.89 5.36 9.08
C THR A 74 24.59 4.60 9.27
N GLU A 75 24.65 3.47 9.98
CA GLU A 75 23.47 2.69 10.36
C GLU A 75 22.38 3.57 10.99
N SER A 76 22.78 4.44 11.92
CA SER A 76 21.82 5.27 12.67
C SER A 76 21.15 6.33 11.78
N VAL A 77 21.85 6.84 10.76
CA VAL A 77 21.27 7.74 9.76
C VAL A 77 20.30 6.96 8.87
N MET A 78 20.69 5.79 8.37
CA MET A 78 19.81 4.95 7.54
C MET A 78 18.54 4.55 8.31
N ALA A 79 18.66 4.16 9.57
CA ALA A 79 17.53 3.81 10.41
C ALA A 79 16.58 5.00 10.61
N LYS A 80 17.11 6.19 10.91
CA LYS A 80 16.29 7.41 11.07
C LYS A 80 15.59 7.79 9.77
N THR A 81 16.29 7.72 8.64
CA THR A 81 15.74 8.02 7.32
C THR A 81 14.66 7.02 6.94
N LYS A 82 14.90 5.71 7.14
CA LYS A 82 13.88 4.67 6.94
C LYS A 82 12.61 4.99 7.72
N SER A 83 12.71 5.22 9.03
CA SER A 83 11.56 5.53 9.88
C SER A 83 10.80 6.79 9.44
N TYR A 84 11.49 7.77 8.87
CA TYR A 84 10.84 8.96 8.31
C TYR A 84 10.11 8.67 6.99
N LEU A 85 10.72 7.89 6.09
CA LEU A 85 10.16 7.62 4.76
C LEU A 85 8.94 6.69 4.80
N VAL A 86 8.89 5.76 5.75
CA VAL A 86 7.77 4.81 5.88
C VAL A 86 6.71 5.26 6.89
N LYS A 87 6.79 6.49 7.41
CA LYS A 87 5.81 6.99 8.38
C LYS A 87 4.46 7.25 7.72
N GLU A 88 3.39 7.01 8.47
CA GLU A 88 2.00 7.20 8.04
C GLU A 88 1.76 8.53 7.33
N SER A 89 2.21 9.66 7.89
CA SER A 89 2.01 10.99 7.28
C SER A 89 2.62 11.11 5.87
N VAL A 90 3.83 10.58 5.65
CA VAL A 90 4.46 10.60 4.32
C VAL A 90 3.73 9.67 3.36
N LEU A 91 3.35 8.47 3.82
CA LEU A 91 2.62 7.52 2.98
C LEU A 91 1.22 8.05 2.60
N SER A 92 0.56 8.75 3.51
CA SER A 92 -0.70 9.43 3.28
C SER A 92 -0.58 10.55 2.25
N GLU A 93 0.46 11.40 2.35
CA GLU A 93 0.76 12.43 1.34
C GLU A 93 0.99 11.81 -0.05
N ILE A 94 1.73 10.71 -0.13
CA ILE A 94 1.95 9.99 -1.40
C ILE A 94 0.63 9.41 -1.92
N ALA A 95 -0.17 8.77 -1.08
CA ALA A 95 -1.47 8.23 -1.48
C ALA A 95 -2.42 9.30 -2.05
N LEU A 96 -2.44 10.49 -1.44
CA LEU A 96 -3.23 11.63 -1.92
C LEU A 96 -2.75 12.15 -3.29
N SER A 97 -1.47 12.01 -3.62
CA SER A 97 -0.93 12.38 -4.94
C SER A 97 -1.27 11.36 -6.05
N LEU A 98 -1.76 10.18 -5.68
CA LEU A 98 -2.22 9.14 -6.60
C LEU A 98 -3.74 9.21 -6.87
N SER A 99 -4.45 10.10 -6.17
CA SER A 99 -5.90 10.31 -6.25
C SER A 99 -6.25 11.41 -7.25
#